data_AF-A0A923CGM1-F1
#
_entry.id   AF-A0A923CGM1-F1
#
_cell.length_a   1.000
_cell.length_b   1.000
_cell.length_c   1.000
_cell.angle_alpha   90.00
_cell.angle_beta   90.00
_cell.angle_gamma   90.00
#
_symmetry.space_group_name_H-M   'P 1'
#
loop_
_entity.id
_entity.type
_entity.pdbx_description
1 polymer ?
#
loop_
_entity_poly.entity_id
_entity_poly.type
_entity_poly.pdbx_seq_one_letter_code
_entity_poly.pdbx_strand_id
1 'polypeptide(L)'
;MLNDFKKSILLVLQERISSPFSGAFFFSWFIWNWRMLYFIFFAPETLSLNERFAYIDAHFLNWQENLVLPILSAVFFIGLYPIITTAALWVWLKYKKFQTDLKNRIEGQQLLTLDQSVALRLELENQHERLDRLTKAKDDEILLLRRETQELKQLLSQGSISLRSTTPQHISLVNDYKDDITEFLNNAKVLERFPEAIDTIKGNFKFSDDYPSDVMAYLIGNEIITRKQDRSTYEFTEKGKAFLKAYTKNVQGR
;
A
#
# COMPACT_ATOMS: atom_id res chain seq x y z
N MET A 1 46.83 -9.34 -26.21
CA MET A 1 46.88 -8.97 -27.64
C MET A 1 45.63 -8.20 -28.09
N LEU A 2 44.47 -8.84 -28.32
CA LEU A 2 43.26 -8.13 -28.82
C LEU A 2 42.68 -7.11 -27.82
N ASN A 3 42.71 -7.45 -26.52
CA ASN A 3 42.26 -6.55 -25.46
C ASN A 3 43.20 -5.36 -25.27
N ASP A 4 44.50 -5.56 -25.49
CA ASP A 4 45.51 -4.50 -25.41
C ASP A 4 45.38 -3.57 -26.62
N PHE A 5 45.12 -4.11 -27.81
CA PHE A 5 44.84 -3.33 -29.01
C PHE A 5 43.58 -2.47 -28.86
N LYS A 6 42.50 -3.05 -28.31
CA LYS A 6 41.28 -2.30 -27.96
C LYS A 6 41.55 -1.20 -26.95
N LYS A 7 42.31 -1.47 -25.89
CA LYS A 7 42.69 -0.47 -24.88
C LYS A 7 43.53 0.66 -25.48
N SER A 8 44.52 0.34 -26.32
CA SER A 8 45.35 1.35 -26.97
C SER A 8 44.55 2.24 -27.92
N ILE A 9 43.61 1.67 -28.68
CA ILE A 9 42.69 2.45 -29.53
C ILE A 9 41.78 3.32 -28.66
N LEU A 10 41.21 2.77 -27.59
CA LEU A 10 40.34 3.52 -26.67
C LEU A 10 41.08 4.67 -25.99
N LEU A 11 42.33 4.49 -25.59
CA LEU A 11 43.16 5.53 -24.98
C LEU A 11 43.45 6.67 -25.95
N VAL A 12 43.85 6.36 -27.19
CA VAL A 12 44.12 7.38 -28.23
C VAL A 12 42.83 8.12 -28.63
N LEU A 13 41.72 7.40 -28.73
CA LEU A 13 40.41 8.00 -28.97
C LEU A 13 40.01 8.90 -27.81
N GLN A 14 40.19 8.49 -26.56
CA GLN A 14 39.87 9.32 -25.39
C GLN A 14 40.76 10.57 -25.30
N GLU A 15 42.03 10.48 -25.67
CA GLU A 15 42.98 11.59 -25.63
C GLU A 15 42.68 12.63 -26.74
N ARG A 16 42.28 12.18 -27.94
CA ARG A 16 41.97 13.06 -29.09
C ARG A 16 40.51 13.51 -29.16
N ILE A 17 39.59 12.75 -28.57
CA ILE A 17 38.15 13.07 -28.39
C ILE A 17 37.90 13.72 -27.03
N SER A 18 38.95 14.01 -26.23
CA SER A 18 38.81 14.77 -24.97
C SER A 18 38.12 16.12 -25.14
N SER A 19 38.11 16.67 -26.36
CA SER A 19 37.17 17.73 -26.73
C SER A 19 35.85 17.10 -27.22
N PRO A 20 34.73 17.31 -26.50
CA PRO A 20 33.39 16.89 -26.93
C PRO A 20 33.05 17.38 -28.35
N PHE A 21 33.64 18.51 -28.75
CA PHE A 21 33.49 19.06 -30.09
C PHE A 21 34.16 18.22 -31.17
N SER A 22 35.40 17.77 -30.94
CA SER A 22 36.13 16.96 -31.93
C SER A 22 35.39 15.66 -32.22
N GLY A 23 34.91 14.97 -31.18
CA GLY A 23 34.14 13.73 -31.33
C GLY A 23 32.83 13.94 -32.10
N ALA A 24 32.05 14.95 -31.72
CA ALA A 24 30.79 15.27 -32.40
C ALA A 24 31.02 15.72 -33.85
N PHE A 25 32.10 16.46 -34.12
CA PHE A 25 32.49 16.86 -35.47
C PHE A 25 32.85 15.66 -36.33
N PHE A 26 33.73 14.77 -35.86
CA PHE A 26 34.07 13.56 -36.63
C PHE A 26 32.82 12.74 -36.91
N PHE A 27 32.00 12.46 -35.88
CA PHE A 27 30.77 11.70 -36.05
C PHE A 27 29.82 12.35 -37.06
N SER A 28 29.62 13.67 -36.97
CA SER A 28 28.80 14.39 -37.91
C SER A 28 29.39 14.42 -39.32
N TRP A 29 30.71 14.49 -39.44
CA TRP A 29 31.41 14.45 -40.73
C TRP A 29 31.20 13.10 -41.42
N PHE A 30 31.32 12.00 -40.68
CA PHE A 30 30.99 10.65 -41.17
C PHE A 30 29.55 10.55 -41.67
N ILE A 31 28.59 11.17 -40.97
CA ILE A 31 27.17 11.17 -41.38
C ILE A 31 26.97 11.93 -42.69
N TRP A 32 27.53 13.13 -42.84
CA TRP A 32 27.33 13.94 -44.06
C TRP A 32 28.15 13.42 -45.25
N ASN A 33 29.35 12.91 -45.01
CA ASN A 33 30.26 12.39 -46.03
C ASN A 33 30.09 10.88 -46.29
N TRP A 34 28.96 10.28 -45.86
CA TRP A 34 28.73 8.84 -45.97
C TRP A 34 28.81 8.33 -47.42
N ARG A 35 28.43 9.15 -48.41
CA ARG A 35 28.51 8.82 -49.84
C ARG A 35 29.96 8.72 -50.33
N MET A 36 30.80 9.65 -49.91
CA MET A 36 32.23 9.64 -50.21
C MET A 36 32.89 8.39 -49.58
N LEU A 37 32.58 8.11 -48.31
CA LEU A 37 33.10 6.93 -47.63
C LEU A 37 32.62 5.63 -48.25
N TYR A 38 31.34 5.56 -48.59
CA TYR A 38 30.78 4.41 -49.30
C TYR A 38 31.49 4.19 -50.65
N PHE A 39 31.72 5.25 -51.42
CA PHE A 39 32.48 5.16 -52.66
C PHE A 39 33.94 4.71 -52.43
N ILE A 40 34.62 5.21 -51.40
CA ILE A 40 36.00 4.80 -51.09
C ILE A 40 36.08 3.31 -50.74
N PHE A 41 35.16 2.80 -49.92
CA PHE A 41 35.21 1.42 -49.44
C PHE A 41 34.59 0.40 -50.41
N PHE A 42 33.62 0.82 -51.24
CA PHE A 42 32.84 -0.09 -52.07
C PHE A 42 32.93 0.21 -53.58
N ALA A 43 33.82 1.09 -54.03
CA ALA A 43 34.03 1.31 -55.47
C ALA A 43 34.55 0.04 -56.17
N PRO A 44 33.99 -0.31 -57.35
CA PRO A 44 34.37 -1.50 -58.10
C PRO A 44 35.85 -1.45 -58.50
N GLU A 45 36.55 -2.59 -58.37
CA GLU A 45 37.99 -2.76 -58.66
C GLU A 45 38.38 -2.39 -60.10
N THR A 46 37.41 -2.29 -61.00
CA THR A 46 37.60 -1.91 -62.41
C THR A 46 37.95 -0.43 -62.62
N LEU A 47 37.69 0.43 -61.64
CA LEU A 47 38.08 1.85 -61.69
C LEU A 47 39.54 2.02 -61.25
N SER A 48 40.36 2.65 -62.10
CA SER A 48 41.72 3.01 -61.73
C SER A 48 41.73 4.03 -60.58
N LEU A 49 42.79 4.03 -59.76
CA LEU A 49 42.89 4.96 -58.63
C LEU A 49 42.74 6.43 -59.05
N ASN A 50 43.28 6.81 -60.21
CA ASN A 50 43.19 8.17 -60.73
C ASN A 50 41.75 8.57 -61.09
N GLU A 51 40.96 7.67 -61.67
CA GLU A 51 39.55 7.92 -61.98
C GLU A 51 38.71 8.04 -60.71
N ARG A 52 39.06 7.29 -59.65
CA ARG A 52 38.40 7.40 -58.35
C ARG A 52 38.64 8.77 -57.71
N PHE A 53 39.89 9.25 -57.70
CA PHE A 53 40.22 10.58 -57.18
C PHE A 53 39.56 11.70 -57.99
N ALA A 54 39.61 11.64 -59.32
CA ALA A 54 38.95 12.61 -60.18
C ALA A 54 37.43 12.66 -59.97
N TYR A 55 36.79 11.51 -59.73
CA TYR A 55 35.37 11.45 -59.43
C TYR A 55 35.04 12.09 -58.07
N ILE A 56 35.90 11.86 -57.07
CA ILE A 56 35.76 12.45 -55.73
C ILE A 56 35.92 13.97 -55.77
N ASP A 57 36.94 14.47 -56.48
CA ASP A 57 37.20 15.89 -56.62
C ASP A 57 36.02 16.61 -57.31
N ALA A 58 35.41 15.97 -58.30
CA ALA A 58 34.31 16.55 -59.06
C ALA A 58 32.95 16.52 -58.34
N HIS A 59 32.68 15.51 -57.51
CA HIS A 59 31.32 15.26 -56.98
C HIS A 59 31.19 15.34 -55.46
N PHE A 60 32.29 15.18 -54.71
CA PHE A 60 32.24 15.07 -53.26
C PHE A 60 33.06 16.14 -52.54
N LEU A 61 33.71 17.07 -53.25
CA LEU A 61 34.60 18.09 -52.66
C LEU A 61 33.94 19.47 -52.54
N ASN A 62 32.67 19.50 -52.13
CA ASN A 62 31.97 20.74 -51.82
C ASN A 62 32.30 21.19 -50.38
N TRP A 63 32.93 22.36 -50.22
CA TRP A 63 33.35 22.88 -48.91
C TRP A 63 32.17 23.11 -47.94
N GLN A 64 30.99 23.45 -48.47
CA GLN A 64 29.80 23.68 -47.65
C GLN A 64 29.29 22.37 -47.03
N GLU A 65 29.25 21.30 -47.82
CA GLU A 65 28.78 19.99 -47.40
C GLU A 65 29.80 19.26 -46.52
N ASN A 66 31.10 19.49 -46.76
CA ASN A 66 32.16 18.76 -46.08
C ASN A 66 32.63 19.41 -44.77
N LEU A 67 32.44 20.72 -44.61
CA LEU A 67 32.89 21.44 -43.41
C LEU A 67 31.74 22.14 -42.69
N VAL A 68 30.94 22.95 -43.39
CA VAL A 68 29.92 23.79 -42.74
C VAL A 68 28.79 22.95 -42.15
N LEU A 69 28.23 22.00 -42.92
CA LEU A 69 27.15 21.12 -42.43
C LEU A 69 27.61 20.24 -41.25
N PRO A 70 28.77 19.57 -41.28
CA PRO A 70 29.28 18.83 -40.13
C PRO A 70 29.56 19.68 -38.89
N ILE A 71 30.07 20.91 -39.04
CA ILE A 71 30.30 21.81 -37.90
C ILE A 71 28.96 22.23 -37.28
N LEU A 72 27.99 22.64 -38.09
CA LEU A 72 26.68 23.07 -37.59
C LEU A 72 25.94 21.92 -36.91
N SER A 73 25.96 20.74 -37.51
CA SER A 73 25.40 19.52 -36.92
C SER A 73 26.16 19.09 -35.66
N ALA A 74 27.48 19.23 -35.59
CA ALA A 74 28.24 18.95 -34.38
C ALA A 74 27.84 19.86 -33.22
N VAL A 75 27.71 21.18 -33.47
CA VAL A 75 27.21 22.14 -32.48
C VAL A 75 25.80 21.76 -32.02
N PHE A 76 24.93 21.39 -32.97
CA PHE A 76 23.58 20.92 -32.67
C PHE A 76 23.58 19.64 -31.82
N PHE A 77 24.39 18.64 -32.16
CA PHE A 77 24.49 17.39 -31.40
C PHE A 77 25.07 17.60 -30.01
N ILE A 78 26.07 18.48 -29.84
CA ILE A 78 26.63 18.82 -28.53
C ILE A 78 25.58 19.49 -27.65
N GLY A 79 24.73 20.35 -28.22
CA GLY A 79 23.62 20.97 -27.49
C GLY A 79 22.46 20.01 -27.20
N LEU A 80 22.16 19.11 -28.13
CA LEU A 80 21.05 18.16 -28.01
C LEU A 80 21.40 16.99 -27.08
N TYR A 81 22.66 16.55 -27.06
CA TYR A 81 23.16 15.45 -26.24
C TYR A 81 22.80 15.59 -24.74
N PRO A 82 23.12 16.70 -24.04
CA PRO A 82 22.77 16.83 -22.63
C PRO A 82 21.26 16.82 -22.41
N ILE A 83 20.44 17.30 -23.36
CA ILE A 83 18.98 17.26 -23.26
C ILE A 83 18.49 15.81 -23.31
N ILE A 84 18.96 15.03 -24.29
CA ILE A 84 18.60 13.61 -24.43
C ILE A 84 19.08 12.82 -23.21
N THR A 85 20.32 13.05 -22.75
CA THR A 85 20.87 12.35 -21.59
C THR A 85 20.10 12.69 -20.31
N THR A 86 19.73 13.97 -20.11
CA THR A 86 18.93 14.39 -18.96
C THR A 86 17.53 13.79 -19.01
N ALA A 87 16.89 13.77 -20.18
CA ALA A 87 15.59 13.14 -20.36
C ALA A 87 15.65 11.62 -20.08
N ALA A 88 16.67 10.93 -20.60
CA ALA A 88 16.89 9.51 -20.35
C ALA A 88 17.13 9.23 -18.87
N LEU A 89 17.94 10.04 -18.18
CA LEU A 89 18.16 9.95 -16.74
C LEU A 89 16.88 10.18 -15.96
N TRP A 90 16.06 11.16 -16.36
CA TRP A 90 14.78 11.42 -15.71
C TRP A 90 13.81 10.25 -15.84
N VAL A 91 13.69 9.68 -17.05
CA VAL A 91 12.89 8.47 -17.30
C VAL A 91 13.41 7.29 -16.49
N TRP A 92 14.73 7.09 -16.44
CA TRP A 92 15.35 6.02 -15.68
C TRP A 92 15.12 6.17 -14.17
N LEU A 93 15.26 7.38 -13.61
CA LEU A 93 14.99 7.67 -12.20
C LEU A 93 13.51 7.44 -11.86
N LYS A 94 12.59 7.88 -12.74
CA LYS A 94 11.15 7.61 -12.62
C LYS A 94 10.86 6.12 -12.60
N TYR A 95 11.45 5.37 -13.53
CA TYR A 95 11.29 3.93 -13.62
C TYR A 95 11.84 3.22 -12.37
N LYS A 96 13.02 3.61 -11.90
CA LYS A 96 13.62 3.05 -10.67
C LYS A 96 12.78 3.33 -9.43
N LYS A 97 12.24 4.55 -9.31
CA LYS A 97 11.29 4.89 -8.24
C LYS A 97 10.05 4.03 -8.32
N PHE A 98 9.44 3.91 -9.51
CA PHE A 98 8.27 3.07 -9.72
C PHE A 98 8.52 1.61 -9.36
N GLN A 99 9.66 1.04 -9.78
CA GLN A 99 10.05 -0.32 -9.40
C GLN A 99 10.21 -0.47 -7.88
N THR A 100 10.83 0.52 -7.23
CA THR A 100 11.02 0.50 -5.77
C THR A 100 9.67 0.59 -5.04
N ASP A 101 8.77 1.46 -5.50
CA ASP A 101 7.42 1.59 -4.95
C ASP A 101 6.60 0.31 -5.15
N LEU A 102 6.73 -0.33 -6.31
CA LEU A 102 6.05 -1.60 -6.60
C LEU A 102 6.61 -2.74 -5.73
N LYS A 103 7.94 -2.83 -5.60
CA LYS A 103 8.61 -3.80 -4.73
C LYS A 103 8.17 -3.63 -3.27
N ASN A 104 8.18 -2.40 -2.76
CA ASN A 104 7.74 -2.08 -1.40
C ASN A 104 6.26 -2.42 -1.17
N ARG A 105 5.40 -2.26 -2.19
CA ARG A 105 3.98 -2.66 -2.11
C ARG A 105 3.79 -4.17 -2.08
N ILE A 106 4.56 -4.91 -2.89
CA ILE A 106 4.44 -6.37 -3.00
C ILE A 106 5.03 -7.06 -1.76
N GLU A 107 6.19 -6.60 -1.28
CA GLU A 107 6.89 -7.21 -0.14
C GLU A 107 6.29 -6.80 1.21
N GLY A 108 5.32 -5.88 1.25
CA GLY A 108 4.69 -5.39 2.48
C GLY A 108 5.66 -4.66 3.44
N GLN A 109 6.94 -4.54 3.07
CA GLN A 109 7.98 -3.86 3.80
C GLN A 109 8.16 -2.47 3.20
N GLN A 110 7.43 -1.48 3.73
CA GLN A 110 7.86 -0.09 3.55
C GLN A 110 9.19 0.07 4.30
N LEU A 111 10.30 0.00 3.58
CA LEU A 111 11.56 0.55 4.06
C LEU A 111 11.34 2.06 4.23
N LEU A 112 11.03 2.46 5.47
CA LEU A 112 10.85 3.86 5.83
C LEU A 112 12.14 4.61 5.50
N THR A 113 12.02 5.72 4.79
CA THR A 113 13.15 6.64 4.67
C THR A 113 13.51 7.17 6.05
N LEU A 114 14.74 7.65 6.23
CA LEU A 114 15.21 8.14 7.53
C LEU A 114 14.26 9.20 8.12
N ASP A 115 13.78 10.13 7.29
CA ASP A 115 12.78 11.14 7.68
C ASP A 115 11.43 10.52 8.11
N GLN A 116 10.95 9.52 7.38
CA GLN A 116 9.73 8.80 7.74
C GLN A 116 9.89 8.02 9.06
N SER A 117 11.09 7.48 9.33
CA SER A 117 11.37 6.79 10.58
C SER A 117 11.39 7.75 11.78
N VAL A 118 11.90 8.97 11.60
CA VAL A 118 11.92 10.02 12.63
C VAL A 118 10.49 10.52 12.89
N ALA A 119 9.72 10.81 11.85
CA ALA A 119 8.33 11.22 11.98
C ALA A 119 7.47 10.15 12.68
N LEU A 120 7.67 8.88 12.34
CA LEU A 120 6.95 7.78 12.97
C LEU A 120 7.28 7.63 14.46
N ARG A 121 8.55 7.80 14.85
CA ARG A 121 8.96 7.77 16.26
C ARG A 121 8.30 8.89 17.06
N LEU A 122 8.24 10.08 16.48
CA LEU A 122 7.68 11.26 17.13
C LEU A 122 6.16 11.13 17.31
N GLU A 123 5.46 10.55 16.33
CA GLU A 123 4.05 10.20 16.44
C GLU A 123 3.79 9.13 17.52
N LEU A 124 4.63 8.08 17.56
CA LEU A 124 4.55 7.02 18.56
C LEU A 124 4.69 7.56 19.99
N GLU A 125 5.64 8.47 20.20
CA GLU A 125 5.88 9.12 21.49
C GLU A 125 4.68 9.97 21.92
N ASN A 126 4.10 10.75 21.00
CA ASN A 126 2.90 11.53 21.26
C ASN A 126 1.67 10.65 21.58
N GLN A 127 1.54 9.51 20.90
CA GLN A 127 0.48 8.53 21.21
C GLN A 127 0.69 7.88 22.58
N HIS A 128 1.93 7.55 22.95
CA HIS A 128 2.24 7.04 24.29
C HIS A 128 1.89 8.06 25.37
N GLU A 129 2.27 9.33 25.20
CA GLU A 129 1.87 10.39 26.14
C GLU A 129 0.34 10.50 26.27
N ARG A 130 -0.38 10.40 25.16
CA ARG A 130 -1.84 10.49 25.15
C ARG A 130 -2.47 9.31 25.90
N LEU A 131 -1.95 8.10 25.71
CA LEU A 131 -2.38 6.91 26.44
C LEU A 131 -2.08 7.04 27.93
N ASP A 132 -0.90 7.50 28.32
CA ASP A 132 -0.54 7.69 29.73
C ASP A 132 -1.46 8.72 30.41
N ARG A 133 -1.80 9.80 29.72
CA ARG A 133 -2.78 10.79 30.22
C ARG A 133 -4.17 10.18 30.41
N LEU A 134 -4.62 9.35 29.46
CA LEU A 134 -5.90 8.66 29.54
C LEU A 134 -5.93 7.65 30.68
N THR A 135 -4.87 6.87 30.85
CA THR A 135 -4.73 5.90 31.94
C THR A 135 -4.80 6.59 33.30
N LYS A 136 -4.03 7.67 33.49
CA LYS A 136 -4.08 8.46 34.72
C LYS A 136 -5.46 9.03 35.01
N ALA A 137 -6.11 9.61 34.00
CA ALA A 137 -7.47 10.14 34.17
C ALA A 137 -8.48 9.04 34.57
N LYS A 138 -8.33 7.83 34.03
CA LYS A 138 -9.17 6.68 34.38
C LYS A 138 -8.88 6.15 35.77
N ASP A 139 -7.61 6.12 36.20
CA ASP A 139 -7.24 5.73 37.56
C ASP A 139 -7.80 6.72 38.59
N ASP A 140 -7.74 8.03 38.30
CA ASP A 140 -8.34 9.08 39.13
C ASP A 140 -9.86 8.92 39.23
N GLU A 141 -10.54 8.61 38.11
CA GLU A 141 -11.98 8.30 38.08
C GLU A 141 -12.31 7.06 38.93
N ILE A 142 -11.52 6.00 38.83
CA ILE A 142 -11.68 4.79 39.65
C ILE A 142 -11.50 5.12 41.14
N LEU A 143 -10.51 5.95 41.49
CA LEU A 143 -10.29 6.37 42.87
C LEU A 143 -11.47 7.18 43.41
N LEU A 144 -12.03 8.09 42.62
CA LEU A 144 -13.22 8.86 42.98
C LEU A 144 -14.44 7.94 43.19
N LEU A 145 -14.72 7.04 42.25
CA LEU A 145 -15.82 6.07 42.37
C LEU A 145 -15.63 5.13 43.58
N ARG A 146 -14.39 4.73 43.89
CA ARG A 146 -14.09 3.95 45.10
C ARG A 146 -14.36 4.72 46.38
N ARG A 147 -14.04 6.02 46.43
CA ARG A 147 -14.38 6.88 47.57
C ARG A 147 -15.88 7.03 47.72
N GLU A 148 -16.59 7.34 46.63
CA GLU A 148 -18.04 7.51 46.64
C GLU A 148 -18.75 6.20 47.07
N THR A 149 -18.33 5.05 46.55
CA THR A 149 -18.86 3.75 46.98
C THR A 149 -18.54 3.43 48.44
N GLN A 150 -17.39 3.87 48.96
CA GLN A 150 -17.02 3.70 50.37
C GLN A 150 -17.82 4.62 51.29
N GLU A 151 -18.04 5.87 50.90
CA GLU A 151 -18.89 6.84 51.61
C GLU A 151 -20.34 6.37 51.62
N LEU A 152 -20.89 5.92 50.48
CA LEU A 152 -22.21 5.32 50.40
C LEU A 152 -22.33 4.09 51.31
N LYS A 153 -21.33 3.21 51.35
CA LYS A 153 -21.30 2.07 52.28
C LYS A 153 -21.27 2.51 53.75
N GLN A 154 -20.52 3.55 54.08
CA GLN A 154 -20.49 4.09 55.44
C GLN A 154 -21.83 4.71 55.84
N LEU A 155 -22.46 5.49 54.96
CA LEU A 155 -23.79 6.05 55.16
C LEU A 155 -24.85 4.96 55.31
N LEU A 156 -24.79 3.90 54.49
CA LEU A 156 -25.65 2.72 54.62
C LEU A 156 -25.42 1.99 55.95
N SER A 157 -24.16 1.84 56.39
CA SER A 157 -23.83 1.20 57.67
C SER A 157 -24.29 2.01 58.90
N GLN A 158 -24.30 3.33 58.79
CA GLN A 158 -24.83 4.23 59.83
C GLN A 158 -26.37 4.32 59.78
N GLY A 159 -26.99 3.94 58.65
CA GLY A 159 -28.41 4.09 58.38
C GLY A 159 -29.30 2.84 58.55
N SER A 160 -28.79 1.68 59.01
CA SER A 160 -29.62 0.47 59.10
C SER A 160 -29.42 -0.36 60.39
N ILE A 161 -30.20 -0.03 61.43
CA ILE A 161 -30.95 -1.07 62.15
C ILE A 161 -32.05 -1.54 61.18
N SER A 162 -32.11 -2.86 60.94
CA SER A 162 -33.07 -3.61 60.11
C SER A 162 -32.94 -3.50 58.58
N LEU A 163 -32.24 -4.47 57.98
CA LEU A 163 -32.67 -5.11 56.73
C LEU A 163 -31.92 -6.45 56.58
N ARG A 164 -32.70 -7.53 56.64
CA ARG A 164 -32.27 -8.91 56.39
C ARG A 164 -31.81 -9.07 54.94
N SER A 165 -30.67 -9.74 54.78
CA SER A 165 -30.21 -10.48 53.60
C SER A 165 -30.31 -9.79 52.23
N THR A 166 -29.18 -9.36 51.66
CA THR A 166 -28.93 -9.51 50.21
C THR A 166 -27.48 -9.22 49.82
N THR A 167 -26.85 -10.24 49.24
CA THR A 167 -25.66 -10.18 48.36
C THR A 167 -26.04 -11.05 47.14
N PRO A 168 -25.60 -10.79 45.89
CA PRO A 168 -25.52 -9.56 45.08
C PRO A 168 -26.31 -9.65 43.73
N GLN A 169 -26.57 -8.50 43.10
CA GLN A 169 -27.47 -8.22 41.96
C GLN A 169 -27.18 -8.82 40.56
N HIS A 170 -26.57 -10.01 40.40
CA HIS A 170 -26.29 -10.57 39.05
C HIS A 170 -27.28 -11.62 38.50
N ILE A 171 -28.43 -11.85 39.15
CA ILE A 171 -29.39 -12.92 38.77
C ILE A 171 -30.72 -12.37 38.16
N SER A 172 -30.94 -11.05 38.10
CA SER A 172 -32.24 -10.51 37.66
C SER A 172 -32.56 -10.66 36.17
N LEU A 173 -31.57 -10.82 35.26
CA LEU A 173 -31.84 -10.88 33.81
C LEU A 173 -32.35 -12.26 33.30
N VAL A 174 -32.21 -13.34 34.07
CA VAL A 174 -32.63 -14.69 33.62
C VAL A 174 -34.10 -14.96 33.92
N ASN A 175 -34.68 -14.28 34.92
CA ASN A 175 -36.10 -14.48 35.26
C ASN A 175 -37.05 -13.73 34.34
N ASP A 176 -36.62 -12.62 33.73
CA ASP A 176 -37.48 -11.78 32.87
C ASP A 176 -37.75 -12.40 31.48
N TYR A 177 -36.86 -13.27 30.99
CA TYR A 177 -36.97 -13.87 29.65
C TYR A 177 -37.15 -15.39 29.67
N LYS A 178 -37.49 -15.96 30.83
CA LYS A 178 -37.51 -17.41 31.02
C LYS A 178 -38.49 -18.10 30.07
N ASP A 179 -39.68 -17.52 29.90
CA ASP A 179 -40.74 -18.09 29.05
C ASP A 179 -40.36 -17.98 27.56
N ASP A 180 -39.89 -16.80 27.12
CA ASP A 180 -39.41 -16.60 25.74
C ASP A 180 -38.22 -17.49 25.38
N ILE A 181 -37.29 -17.73 26.34
CA ILE A 181 -36.17 -18.65 26.14
C ILE A 181 -36.67 -20.08 25.99
N THR A 182 -37.68 -20.50 26.76
CA THR A 182 -38.27 -21.85 26.59
C THR A 182 -39.00 -22.00 25.26
N GLU A 183 -39.71 -20.98 24.79
CA GLU A 183 -40.36 -20.98 23.49
C GLU A 183 -39.32 -21.09 22.36
N PHE A 184 -38.25 -20.29 22.43
CA PHE A 184 -37.14 -20.35 21.50
C PHE A 184 -36.47 -21.73 21.47
N LEU A 185 -36.23 -22.33 22.64
CA LEU A 185 -35.64 -23.66 22.75
C LEU A 185 -36.56 -24.79 22.26
N ASN A 186 -37.86 -24.53 22.07
CA ASN A 186 -38.81 -25.49 21.52
C ASN A 186 -39.03 -25.30 20.00
N ASN A 187 -38.55 -24.20 19.42
CA ASN A 187 -38.66 -23.94 17.99
C ASN A 187 -37.52 -24.60 17.21
N ALA A 188 -37.75 -25.85 16.78
CA ALA A 188 -36.74 -26.67 16.09
C ALA A 188 -36.16 -26.00 14.84
N LYS A 189 -36.98 -25.28 14.06
CA LYS A 189 -36.54 -24.60 12.83
C LYS A 189 -35.57 -23.46 13.13
N VAL A 190 -35.86 -22.67 14.16
CA VAL A 190 -35.01 -21.55 14.59
C VAL A 190 -33.70 -22.08 15.19
N LEU A 191 -33.77 -23.12 16.02
CA LEU A 191 -32.60 -23.71 16.66
C LEU A 191 -31.61 -24.33 15.68
N GLU A 192 -32.10 -25.00 14.62
CA GLU A 192 -31.24 -25.61 13.60
C GLU A 192 -30.39 -24.57 12.88
N ARG A 193 -30.95 -23.38 12.62
CA ARG A 193 -30.31 -22.28 11.87
C ARG A 193 -29.73 -21.19 12.77
N PHE A 194 -29.82 -21.34 14.10
CA PHE A 194 -29.27 -20.39 15.05
C PHE A 194 -27.73 -20.34 15.06
N PRO A 195 -26.98 -21.46 14.92
CA PRO A 195 -25.52 -21.43 14.77
C PRO A 195 -25.05 -20.54 13.62
N GLU A 196 -25.69 -20.66 12.45
CA GLU A 196 -25.38 -19.84 11.28
C GLU A 196 -25.56 -18.34 11.57
N ALA A 197 -26.58 -17.98 12.37
CA ALA A 197 -26.78 -16.61 12.83
C ALA A 197 -25.70 -16.14 13.81
N ILE A 198 -25.29 -17.00 14.74
CA ILE A 198 -24.20 -16.71 15.68
C ILE A 198 -22.90 -16.42 14.93
N ASP A 199 -22.54 -17.29 13.99
CA ASP A 199 -21.29 -17.18 13.23
C ASP A 199 -21.30 -15.94 12.32
N THR A 200 -22.43 -15.67 11.67
CA THR A 200 -22.62 -14.47 10.83
C THR A 200 -22.46 -13.19 11.66
N ILE A 201 -23.10 -13.12 12.84
CA ILE A 201 -23.07 -11.94 13.70
C ILE A 201 -21.69 -11.74 14.34
N LYS A 202 -21.03 -12.80 14.81
CA LYS A 202 -19.67 -12.74 15.35
C LYS A 202 -18.64 -12.36 14.30
N GLY A 203 -18.79 -12.89 13.08
CA GLY A 203 -17.95 -12.56 11.94
C GLY A 203 -18.22 -11.19 11.33
N ASN A 204 -19.25 -10.48 11.81
CA ASN A 204 -19.72 -9.21 11.26
C ASN A 204 -20.01 -9.30 9.74
N PHE A 205 -20.53 -10.44 9.31
CA PHE A 205 -20.90 -10.73 7.92
C PHE A 205 -22.36 -10.37 7.65
N LYS A 206 -22.70 -10.27 6.36
CA LYS A 206 -24.11 -10.22 5.93
C LYS A 206 -24.66 -11.64 5.94
N PHE A 207 -25.93 -11.78 6.33
CA PHE A 207 -26.62 -13.06 6.14
C PHE A 207 -26.68 -13.41 4.65
N SER A 208 -26.51 -14.69 4.34
CA SER A 208 -26.68 -15.22 2.98
C SER A 208 -28.10 -14.96 2.48
N ASP A 209 -28.27 -14.76 1.17
CA ASP A 209 -29.59 -14.65 0.53
C ASP A 209 -30.43 -15.93 0.69
N ASP A 210 -29.77 -17.06 0.99
CA ASP A 210 -30.38 -18.37 1.27
C ASP A 210 -30.81 -18.53 2.75
N TYR A 211 -30.57 -17.52 3.60
CA TYR A 211 -30.98 -17.61 5.00
C TYR A 211 -32.51 -17.53 5.13
N PRO A 212 -33.17 -18.47 5.82
CA PRO A 212 -34.62 -18.51 5.89
C PRO A 212 -35.23 -17.20 6.43
N SER A 213 -36.07 -16.57 5.61
CA SER A 213 -36.68 -15.27 5.94
C SER A 213 -37.61 -15.32 7.16
N ASP A 214 -38.22 -16.47 7.44
CA ASP A 214 -39.05 -16.74 8.61
C ASP A 214 -38.23 -16.80 9.90
N VAL A 215 -37.07 -17.45 9.87
CA VAL A 215 -36.13 -17.47 11.01
C VAL A 215 -35.56 -16.07 11.26
N MET A 216 -35.21 -15.34 10.20
CA MET A 216 -34.75 -13.95 10.32
C MET A 216 -35.81 -13.05 10.95
N ALA A 217 -37.06 -13.14 10.46
CA ALA A 217 -38.18 -12.38 10.99
C ALA A 217 -38.45 -12.73 12.47
N TYR A 218 -38.31 -14.00 12.85
CA TYR A 218 -38.45 -14.43 14.23
C TYR A 218 -37.37 -13.82 15.14
N LEU A 219 -36.10 -13.83 14.73
CA LEU A 219 -34.99 -13.29 15.52
C LEU A 219 -35.09 -11.77 15.71
N ILE A 220 -35.51 -11.05 14.68
CA ILE A 220 -35.73 -9.59 14.75
C ILE A 220 -37.00 -9.28 15.57
N GLY A 221 -38.09 -10.00 15.30
CA GLY A 221 -39.39 -9.79 15.95
C GLY A 221 -39.39 -10.08 17.45
N ASN A 222 -38.54 -11.01 17.90
CA ASN A 222 -38.33 -11.30 19.32
C ASN A 222 -37.22 -10.47 19.97
N GLU A 223 -36.71 -9.46 19.26
CA GLU A 223 -35.62 -8.58 19.70
C GLU A 223 -34.36 -9.36 20.10
N ILE A 224 -34.10 -10.51 19.49
CA ILE A 224 -32.87 -11.30 19.73
C ILE A 224 -31.70 -10.64 18.98
N ILE A 225 -31.95 -10.12 17.79
CA ILE A 225 -30.96 -9.41 16.97
C ILE A 225 -31.52 -8.06 16.52
N THR A 226 -30.63 -7.08 16.35
CA THR A 226 -30.95 -5.77 15.79
C THR A 226 -29.99 -5.41 14.65
N ARG A 227 -30.42 -4.53 13.75
CA ARG A 227 -29.63 -4.10 12.59
C ARG A 227 -28.74 -2.92 12.99
N LYS A 228 -27.44 -2.99 12.66
CA LYS A 228 -26.49 -1.89 12.90
C LYS A 228 -26.77 -0.68 12.02
N GLN A 229 -26.25 0.48 12.41
CA GLN A 229 -26.43 1.76 11.70
C GLN A 229 -26.00 1.73 10.23
N ASP A 230 -25.05 0.86 9.87
CA ASP A 230 -24.58 0.63 8.49
C ASP A 230 -25.58 -0.18 7.61
N ARG A 231 -26.78 -0.47 8.13
CA ARG A 231 -27.92 -1.14 7.47
C ARG A 231 -27.64 -2.54 6.89
N SER A 232 -26.42 -3.05 7.00
CA SER A 232 -25.96 -4.22 6.27
C SER A 232 -25.54 -5.39 7.17
N THR A 233 -25.37 -5.15 8.47
CA THR A 233 -24.95 -6.12 9.49
C THR A 233 -25.87 -6.11 10.70
N TYR A 234 -25.82 -7.16 11.51
CA TYR A 234 -26.66 -7.35 12.69
C TYR A 234 -25.82 -7.53 13.96
N GLU A 235 -26.41 -7.27 15.12
CA GLU A 235 -25.83 -7.51 16.44
C GLU A 235 -26.84 -8.10 17.42
N PHE A 236 -26.34 -8.81 18.43
CA PHE A 236 -27.18 -9.30 19.52
C PHE A 236 -27.56 -8.17 20.46
N THR A 237 -28.85 -8.09 20.78
CA THR A 237 -29.35 -7.24 21.86
C THR A 237 -28.96 -7.81 23.23
N GLU A 238 -29.26 -7.10 24.32
CA GLU A 238 -29.11 -7.65 25.68
C GLU A 238 -29.94 -8.93 25.89
N LYS A 239 -31.16 -8.95 25.33
CA LYS A 239 -32.01 -10.16 25.28
C LYS A 239 -31.35 -11.26 24.46
N GLY A 240 -30.82 -10.96 23.28
CA GLY A 240 -30.11 -11.91 22.42
C GLY A 240 -28.89 -12.55 23.08
N LYS A 241 -28.13 -11.79 23.88
CA LYS A 241 -27.00 -12.32 24.66
C LYS A 241 -27.46 -13.32 25.73
N ALA A 242 -28.60 -13.08 26.37
CA ALA A 242 -29.19 -14.04 27.31
C ALA A 242 -29.61 -15.34 26.60
N PHE A 243 -30.19 -15.24 25.40
CA PHE A 243 -30.56 -16.39 24.58
C PHE A 243 -29.35 -17.18 24.10
N LEU A 244 -28.29 -16.49 23.65
CA LEU A 244 -27.02 -17.12 23.30
C LEU A 244 -26.43 -17.91 24.48
N LYS A 245 -26.46 -17.32 25.67
CA LYS A 245 -26.00 -17.99 26.90
C LYS A 245 -26.84 -19.22 27.23
N ALA A 246 -28.17 -19.13 27.10
CA ALA A 246 -29.07 -20.27 27.31
C ALA A 246 -28.85 -21.38 26.28
N TYR A 247 -28.68 -21.02 25.00
CA TYR A 247 -28.35 -21.93 23.91
C TYR A 247 -27.04 -22.69 24.17
N THR A 248 -25.95 -21.97 24.50
CA THR A 248 -24.66 -22.60 24.81
C THR A 248 -24.73 -23.57 25.99
N LYS A 249 -25.51 -23.25 27.02
CA LYS A 249 -25.73 -24.13 28.17
C LYS A 249 -26.53 -25.39 27.80
N ASN A 250 -27.53 -25.28 26.93
CA ASN A 250 -28.33 -26.41 26.48
C ASN A 250 -27.52 -27.34 25.55
N VAL A 251 -26.70 -26.78 24.66
CA VAL A 251 -25.85 -27.55 23.74
C VAL A 251 -24.68 -28.24 24.45
N GLN A 252 -24.07 -27.63 25.47
CA GLN A 252 -23.01 -28.25 26.28
C GLN A 252 -23.52 -29.25 27.34
N GLY A 253 -24.83 -29.26 27.60
CA GLY A 253 -25.48 -30.17 28.56
C GLY A 253 -26.05 -31.44 27.93
N ARG A 254 -25.84 -31.67 26.64
CA ARG A 254 -26.21 -32.90 25.91
C ARG A 254 -24.98 -33.73 25.56
#